data_AF-A0A519T1T9-F1
#
_entry.id   AF-A0A519T1T9-F1
#
_cell.length_a   1.000
_cell.length_b   1.000
_cell.length_c   1.000
_cell.angle_alpha   90.00
_cell.angle_beta   90.00
_cell.angle_gamma   90.00
#
_symmetry.space_group_name_H-M   'P 1'
#
loop_
_entity.id
_entity.type
_entity.pdbx_description
1 polymer ?
#
loop_
_entity_poly.entity_id
_entity_poly.type
_entity_poly.pdbx_seq_one_letter_code
_entity_poly.pdbx_strand_id
1 'polypeptide(L)'
;ELENRYKGIRSPHKLKSGVSGCVRECAEAQAKDFGVIATEKGWNLYVCGNGGAKPQHAQLLAGDIDKETLVKYLDRFLMFYIKTADPLMRTATWLNKMDGGMAYLRNVIVNDSLGIAADLEGEIALLIANYHCEWRKVVEDPELRKQFTHFVNVPKSKDPTMEFSEQRGQKMSTAW
;
A
#
# COMPACT_ATOMS: atom_id res chain seq x y z
N GLU A 1 11.11 0.87 4.48
CA GLU A 1 10.48 0.54 5.78
C GLU A 1 8.96 0.47 5.68
N LEU A 2 8.28 1.58 5.38
CA LEU A 2 6.80 1.62 5.29
C LEU A 2 6.24 0.62 4.27
N GLU A 3 6.87 0.47 3.10
CA GLU A 3 6.47 -0.56 2.12
C GLU A 3 6.51 -1.97 2.72
N ASN A 4 7.57 -2.32 3.44
CA ASN A 4 7.67 -3.62 4.11
C ASN A 4 6.68 -3.79 5.26
N ARG A 5 6.25 -2.69 5.89
CA ARG A 5 5.22 -2.69 6.92
C ARG A 5 3.84 -2.94 6.32
N TYR A 6 3.48 -2.24 5.24
CA TYR A 6 2.11 -2.24 4.73
C TYR A 6 1.87 -3.17 3.53
N LYS A 7 2.90 -3.86 3.03
CA LYS A 7 2.73 -4.85 1.96
C LYS A 7 1.72 -5.93 2.36
N GLY A 8 0.86 -6.29 1.42
CA GLY A 8 -0.15 -7.33 1.62
C GLY A 8 -1.41 -6.89 2.38
N ILE A 9 -1.48 -5.66 2.89
CA ILE A 9 -2.72 -5.13 3.49
C ILE A 9 -3.84 -5.15 2.44
N ARG A 10 -4.94 -5.81 2.78
CA ARG A 10 -6.19 -5.76 2.01
C ARG A 10 -6.95 -4.52 2.43
N SER A 11 -7.16 -3.63 1.49
CA SER A 11 -7.85 -2.35 1.70
C SER A 11 -9.04 -2.24 0.76
N PRO A 12 -10.03 -1.38 1.07
CA PRO A 12 -11.25 -1.22 0.27
C PRO A 12 -10.97 -0.96 -1.22
N HIS A 13 -9.85 -0.31 -1.53
CA HIS A 13 -9.33 -0.15 -2.88
C HIS A 13 -7.79 -0.09 -2.84
N LYS A 14 -7.12 -0.37 -3.98
CA LYS A 14 -5.65 -0.26 -4.11
C LYS A 14 -5.13 1.09 -3.58
N LEU A 15 -4.11 1.02 -2.73
CA LEU A 15 -3.43 2.16 -2.14
C LEU A 15 -2.20 2.56 -2.94
N LYS A 16 -1.91 3.86 -2.98
CA LYS A 16 -0.66 4.44 -3.46
C LYS A 16 -0.06 5.26 -2.34
N SER A 17 1.25 5.19 -2.22
CA SER A 17 2.01 5.96 -1.23
C SER A 17 3.30 6.52 -1.83
N GLY A 18 3.76 7.64 -1.28
CA GLY A 18 5.03 8.26 -1.69
C GLY A 18 5.77 8.80 -0.48
N VAL A 19 7.10 8.68 -0.49
CA VAL A 19 7.99 9.26 0.54
C VAL A 19 9.00 10.15 -0.17
N SER A 20 9.00 11.43 0.16
CA SER A 20 9.96 12.40 -0.36
C SER A 20 10.93 12.83 0.74
N GLY A 21 12.23 12.84 0.43
CA GLY A 21 13.27 13.27 1.37
C GLY A 21 13.37 14.78 1.57
N CYS A 22 12.59 15.58 0.85
CA CYS A 22 12.47 17.03 1.05
C CYS A 22 11.18 17.57 0.40
N VAL A 23 10.89 18.85 0.66
CA VAL A 23 9.72 19.57 0.13
C VAL A 23 9.65 19.71 -1.38
N ARG A 24 10.74 19.38 -2.11
CA ARG A 24 10.70 19.32 -3.58
C ARG A 24 9.81 18.20 -4.11
N GLU A 25 9.41 17.27 -3.25
CA GLU A 25 8.29 16.36 -3.51
C GLU A 25 8.47 15.44 -4.74
N CYS A 26 9.69 15.02 -5.04
CA CYS A 26 10.00 14.20 -6.23
C CYS A 26 9.23 12.86 -6.31
N ALA A 27 8.68 12.37 -5.18
CA ALA A 27 7.86 11.16 -5.15
C ALA A 27 6.35 11.43 -5.31
N GLU A 28 5.96 12.67 -5.60
CA GLU A 28 4.56 13.09 -5.77
C GLU A 28 3.69 12.72 -4.55
N ALA A 29 4.28 12.80 -3.34
CA ALA A 29 3.68 12.35 -2.09
C ALA A 29 2.30 12.97 -1.83
N GLN A 30 2.06 14.20 -2.27
CA GLN A 30 0.79 14.91 -2.09
C GLN A 30 -0.28 14.51 -3.10
N ALA A 31 0.02 13.65 -4.09
CA ALA A 31 -0.96 13.09 -5.02
C ALA A 31 -1.35 11.63 -4.67
N LYS A 32 -0.79 11.06 -3.60
CA LYS A 32 -1.00 9.66 -3.21
C LYS A 32 -2.07 9.53 -2.11
N ASP A 33 -2.56 8.31 -1.87
CA ASP A 33 -3.57 8.05 -0.83
C ASP A 33 -3.03 8.42 0.56
N PHE A 34 -1.71 8.24 0.78
CA PHE A 34 -0.95 8.91 1.81
C PHE A 34 0.47 9.26 1.33
N GLY A 35 1.04 10.31 1.88
CA GLY A 35 2.36 10.82 1.52
C GLY A 35 3.16 11.24 2.73
N VAL A 36 4.47 11.03 2.68
CA VAL A 36 5.39 11.46 3.74
C VAL A 36 6.45 12.36 3.13
N ILE A 37 6.71 13.50 3.75
CA ILE A 37 7.73 14.45 3.32
C ILE A 37 8.64 14.77 4.50
N ALA A 38 9.95 14.57 4.34
CA ALA A 38 10.92 14.94 5.38
C ALA A 38 11.03 16.46 5.52
N THR A 39 11.17 16.92 6.75
CA THR A 39 11.46 18.31 7.11
C THR A 39 12.73 18.36 7.94
N GLU A 40 13.24 19.57 8.23
CA GLU A 40 14.38 19.73 9.15
C GLU A 40 14.06 19.30 10.58
N LYS A 41 12.77 19.27 10.96
CA LYS A 41 12.31 18.98 12.33
C LYS A 41 11.73 17.57 12.47
N GLY A 42 11.54 16.83 11.38
CA GLY A 42 10.93 15.51 11.40
C GLY A 42 10.24 15.19 10.08
N TRP A 43 8.94 14.89 10.14
CA TRP A 43 8.16 14.42 9.01
C TRP A 43 6.79 15.10 8.94
N ASN A 44 6.36 15.41 7.72
CA ASN A 44 5.00 15.80 7.40
C ASN A 44 4.24 14.61 6.82
N LEU A 45 3.10 14.27 7.44
CA LEU A 45 2.19 13.23 6.99
C LEU A 45 1.00 13.85 6.27
N TYR A 46 0.83 13.50 5.00
CA TYR A 46 -0.29 13.90 4.15
C TYR A 46 -1.20 12.69 3.87
N VAL A 47 -2.51 12.89 3.82
CA VAL A 47 -3.49 11.82 3.59
C VAL A 47 -4.60 12.23 2.63
N CYS A 48 -5.28 11.25 2.06
CA CYS A 48 -6.48 11.43 1.24
C CYS A 48 -6.25 12.16 -0.10
N GLY A 49 -5.09 11.94 -0.73
CA GLY A 49 -4.82 12.38 -2.10
C GLY A 49 -5.26 11.37 -3.16
N ASN A 50 -5.29 11.81 -4.41
CA ASN A 50 -5.67 10.98 -5.54
C ASN A 50 -5.04 11.49 -6.85
N GLY A 51 -4.11 10.74 -7.44
CA GLY A 51 -3.60 10.96 -8.80
C GLY A 51 -4.42 10.25 -9.89
N GLY A 52 -5.75 10.13 -9.71
CA GLY A 52 -6.65 9.45 -10.65
C GLY A 52 -7.38 10.40 -11.58
N ALA A 53 -8.47 9.91 -12.22
CA ALA A 53 -9.28 10.68 -13.17
C ALA A 53 -9.86 11.99 -12.58
N LYS A 54 -10.14 12.01 -11.28
CA LYS A 54 -10.49 13.22 -10.51
C LYS A 54 -9.34 13.54 -9.54
N PRO A 55 -8.33 14.32 -9.96
CA PRO A 55 -7.16 14.56 -9.13
C PRO A 55 -7.53 15.34 -7.86
N GLN A 56 -6.93 14.98 -6.74
CA GLN A 56 -7.10 15.65 -5.45
C GLN A 56 -5.78 15.63 -4.68
N HIS A 57 -5.37 16.76 -4.13
CA HIS A 57 -4.21 16.80 -3.26
C HIS A 57 -4.53 16.23 -1.88
N ALA A 58 -3.57 15.47 -1.35
CA ALA A 58 -3.57 15.01 0.01
C ALA A 58 -3.46 16.21 0.95
N GLN A 59 -4.12 16.12 2.10
CA GLN A 59 -4.15 17.16 3.10
C GLN A 59 -3.23 16.81 4.27
N LEU A 60 -2.55 17.80 4.84
CA LEU A 60 -1.63 17.62 5.97
C LEU A 60 -2.38 17.12 7.20
N LEU A 61 -2.09 15.90 7.67
CA LEU A 61 -2.67 15.31 8.87
C LEU A 61 -1.87 15.68 10.14
N ALA A 62 -0.55 15.71 10.04
CA ALA A 62 0.34 16.10 11.12
C ALA A 62 1.69 16.54 10.51
N GLY A 63 2.31 17.56 11.10
CA GLY A 63 3.57 18.11 10.61
C GLY A 63 4.65 18.12 11.68
N ASP A 64 5.92 18.10 11.23
CA ASP A 64 7.11 18.10 12.08
C ASP A 64 7.07 17.04 13.20
N ILE A 65 6.50 15.87 12.91
CA ILE A 65 6.42 14.76 13.86
C ILE A 65 7.62 13.84 13.74
N ASP A 66 7.96 13.16 14.84
CA ASP A 66 8.96 12.11 14.84
C ASP A 66 8.47 10.86 14.09
N LYS A 67 9.41 9.95 13.82
CA LYS A 67 9.15 8.73 13.04
C LYS A 67 8.19 7.76 13.74
N GLU A 68 8.23 7.65 15.07
CA GLU A 68 7.36 6.74 15.81
C GLU A 68 5.93 7.24 15.79
N THR A 69 5.73 8.54 16.03
CA THR A 69 4.42 9.20 15.89
C THR A 69 3.89 9.11 14.46
N LEU A 70 4.75 9.30 13.46
CA LEU A 70 4.40 9.13 12.04
C LEU A 70 3.82 7.75 11.76
N VAL A 71 4.49 6.68 12.22
CA VAL A 71 4.03 5.31 12.01
C VAL A 71 2.72 5.05 12.75
N LYS A 72 2.57 5.51 13.99
CA LYS A 72 1.31 5.37 14.76
C LYS A 72 0.13 6.02 14.04
N TYR A 73 0.27 7.27 13.61
CA TYR A 73 -0.81 7.97 12.90
C TYR A 73 -1.15 7.32 11.57
N LEU A 74 -0.15 6.78 10.88
CA LEU A 74 -0.37 6.08 9.63
C LEU A 74 -1.07 4.73 9.82
N ASP A 75 -0.72 3.96 10.86
CA ASP A 75 -1.42 2.72 11.23
C ASP A 75 -2.90 3.00 11.52
N ARG A 76 -3.17 4.00 12.39
CA ARG A 76 -4.53 4.43 12.73
C ARG A 76 -5.31 4.86 11.49
N PHE A 77 -4.71 5.71 10.64
CA PHE A 77 -5.34 6.19 9.41
C PHE A 77 -5.71 5.04 8.47
N LEU A 78 -4.77 4.12 8.22
CA LEU A 78 -5.00 2.99 7.33
C LEU A 78 -6.10 2.08 7.86
N MET A 79 -6.07 1.72 9.14
CA MET A 79 -7.09 0.84 9.71
C MET A 79 -8.46 1.51 9.79
N PHE A 80 -8.50 2.80 10.15
CA PHE A 80 -9.75 3.55 10.18
C PHE A 80 -10.38 3.63 8.79
N TYR A 81 -9.57 3.90 7.75
CA TYR A 81 -10.02 3.83 6.36
C TYR A 81 -10.51 2.43 5.96
N ILE A 82 -9.77 1.38 6.31
CA ILE A 82 -10.15 -0.02 6.01
C ILE A 82 -11.51 -0.37 6.61
N LYS A 83 -11.79 0.08 7.83
CA LYS A 83 -13.03 -0.22 8.55
C LYS A 83 -14.24 0.59 8.11
N THR A 84 -14.02 1.82 7.63
CA THR A 84 -15.12 2.79 7.46
C THR A 84 -15.41 3.17 6.01
N ALA A 85 -14.52 2.88 5.06
CA ALA A 85 -14.76 3.18 3.66
C ALA A 85 -15.55 2.07 2.96
N ASP A 86 -16.42 2.48 2.02
CA ASP A 86 -17.15 1.56 1.15
C ASP A 86 -16.19 0.72 0.28
N PRO A 87 -16.59 -0.50 -0.13
CA PRO A 87 -15.84 -1.28 -1.13
C PRO A 87 -15.56 -0.47 -2.40
N LEU A 88 -14.35 -0.62 -2.94
CA LEU A 88 -13.86 0.07 -4.15
C LEU A 88 -13.77 1.60 -4.04
N MET A 89 -13.81 2.16 -2.83
CA MET A 89 -13.66 3.59 -2.60
C MET A 89 -12.20 3.99 -2.40
N ARG A 90 -11.77 5.14 -2.94
CA ARG A 90 -10.45 5.75 -2.67
C ARG A 90 -10.49 6.65 -1.44
N THR A 91 -9.36 6.82 -0.76
CA THR A 91 -9.26 7.66 0.47
C THR A 91 -9.73 9.09 0.26
N ALA A 92 -9.43 9.71 -0.89
CA ALA A 92 -9.94 11.03 -1.25
C ALA A 92 -11.48 11.09 -1.30
N THR A 93 -12.11 10.11 -1.95
CA THR A 93 -13.58 10.04 -2.06
C THR A 93 -14.23 9.72 -0.71
N TRP A 94 -13.59 8.85 0.07
CA TRP A 94 -13.99 8.55 1.44
C TRP A 94 -13.99 9.79 2.32
N LEU A 95 -12.91 10.58 2.29
CA LEU A 95 -12.83 11.84 3.01
C LEU A 95 -13.91 12.84 2.56
N ASN A 96 -14.17 12.94 1.25
CA ASN A 96 -15.17 13.88 0.73
C ASN A 96 -16.61 13.55 1.16
N LYS A 97 -16.89 12.29 1.50
CA LYS A 97 -18.18 11.86 2.04
C LYS A 97 -18.25 11.92 3.57
N MET A 98 -17.13 12.14 4.25
CA MET A 98 -17.04 12.11 5.70
C MET A 98 -17.57 13.41 6.29
N ASP A 99 -18.56 13.30 7.18
CA ASP A 99 -19.05 14.44 7.94
C ASP A 99 -17.94 15.04 8.81
N GLY A 100 -17.74 16.36 8.71
CA GLY A 100 -16.63 17.06 9.36
C GLY A 100 -15.27 16.92 8.67
N GLY A 101 -15.17 16.11 7.60
CA GLY A 101 -14.02 16.00 6.70
C GLY A 101 -12.68 15.83 7.43
N MET A 102 -11.66 16.60 7.01
CA MET A 102 -10.32 16.50 7.59
C MET A 102 -10.24 16.88 9.06
N ALA A 103 -11.11 17.78 9.55
CA ALA A 103 -11.09 18.18 10.95
C ALA A 103 -11.53 17.01 11.84
N TYR A 104 -12.60 16.31 11.45
CA TYR A 104 -13.04 15.10 12.12
C TYR A 104 -11.99 13.99 12.03
N LEU A 105 -11.47 13.72 10.82
CA LEU A 105 -10.43 12.69 10.64
C LEU A 105 -9.20 12.97 11.53
N ARG A 106 -8.72 14.21 11.57
CA ARG A 106 -7.60 14.58 12.44
C ARG A 106 -7.93 14.33 13.91
N ASN A 107 -9.13 14.69 14.36
CA ASN A 107 -9.54 14.49 15.74
C ASN A 107 -9.57 13.00 16.14
N VAL A 108 -10.07 12.13 15.25
CA VAL A 108 -10.07 10.68 15.48
C VAL A 108 -8.66 10.12 15.52
N ILE A 109 -7.79 10.48 14.57
CA ILE A 109 -6.48 9.85 14.42
C ILE A 109 -5.44 10.40 15.40
N VAL A 110 -5.42 11.73 15.60
CA VAL A 110 -4.40 12.43 16.40
C VAL A 110 -4.83 12.54 17.86
N ASN A 111 -6.06 13.00 18.10
CA ASN A 111 -6.56 13.26 19.46
C ASN A 111 -7.30 12.07 20.07
N ASP A 112 -7.40 10.95 19.34
CA ASP A 112 -8.12 9.74 19.76
C ASP A 112 -9.53 10.03 20.29
N SER A 113 -10.28 10.89 19.59
CA SER A 113 -11.58 11.36 20.08
C SER A 113 -12.64 10.27 20.24
N LEU A 114 -12.40 9.07 19.69
CA LEU A 114 -13.26 7.90 19.81
C LEU A 114 -12.71 6.85 20.81
N GLY A 115 -11.49 7.00 21.31
CA GLY A 115 -10.86 6.04 22.23
C GLY A 115 -10.52 4.69 21.58
N ILE A 116 -10.31 4.66 20.26
CA ILE A 116 -10.09 3.42 19.49
C ILE A 116 -8.67 3.31 18.93
N ALA A 117 -7.80 4.29 19.18
CA ALA A 117 -6.46 4.32 18.58
C ALA A 117 -5.64 3.04 18.87
N ALA A 118 -5.69 2.54 20.11
CA ALA A 118 -4.98 1.32 20.50
C ALA A 118 -5.48 0.08 19.75
N ASP A 119 -6.80 -0.03 19.54
CA ASP A 119 -7.40 -1.14 18.79
C ASP A 119 -6.99 -1.10 17.32
N LEU A 120 -7.01 0.11 16.71
CA LEU A 120 -6.58 0.30 15.33
C LEU A 120 -5.11 -0.08 15.12
N GLU A 121 -4.23 0.33 16.05
CA GLU A 121 -2.81 -0.04 16.05
C GLU A 121 -2.60 -1.55 16.21
N GLY A 122 -3.35 -2.18 17.13
CA GLY A 122 -3.31 -3.62 17.37
C GLY A 122 -3.74 -4.44 16.16
N GLU A 123 -4.78 -4.00 15.45
CA GLU A 123 -5.24 -4.68 14.24
C GLU A 123 -4.22 -4.57 13.09
N ILE A 124 -3.56 -3.42 12.92
CA ILE A 124 -2.47 -3.29 11.94
C ILE A 124 -1.31 -4.22 12.32
N ALA A 125 -0.94 -4.27 13.60
CA ALA A 125 0.10 -5.17 14.07
C ALA A 125 -0.22 -6.64 13.76
N LEU A 126 -1.48 -7.06 13.92
CA LEU A 126 -1.93 -8.40 13.53
C LEU A 126 -1.81 -8.64 12.02
N LEU A 127 -2.19 -7.67 11.17
CA LEU A 127 -2.03 -7.80 9.72
C LEU A 127 -0.55 -7.94 9.32
N ILE A 128 0.33 -7.18 9.95
CA ILE A 128 1.78 -7.23 9.71
C ILE A 128 2.34 -8.58 10.15
N ALA A 129 1.99 -9.04 11.35
CA ALA A 129 2.49 -10.29 11.91
C ALA A 129 2.08 -11.52 11.08
N ASN A 130 0.91 -11.47 10.44
CA ASN A 130 0.38 -12.56 9.63
C ASN A 130 0.71 -12.44 8.13
N TYR A 131 1.46 -11.41 7.73
CA TYR A 131 1.90 -11.27 6.35
C TYR A 131 2.82 -12.43 5.95
N HIS A 132 2.50 -13.06 4.84
CA HIS A 132 3.38 -14.00 4.17
C HIS A 132 3.35 -13.75 2.65
N CYS A 133 4.50 -13.90 2.01
CA CYS A 133 4.60 -13.75 0.56
C CYS A 133 4.19 -15.06 -0.12
N GLU A 134 3.01 -15.08 -0.73
CA GLU A 134 2.45 -16.24 -1.44
C GLU A 134 3.40 -16.72 -2.55
N TRP A 135 4.01 -15.80 -3.31
CA TRP A 135 4.97 -16.13 -4.35
C TRP A 135 6.26 -16.74 -3.82
N ARG A 136 6.78 -16.23 -2.69
CA ARG A 136 7.95 -16.82 -2.05
C ARG A 136 7.63 -18.25 -1.61
N LYS A 137 6.48 -18.45 -0.97
CA LYS A 137 6.01 -19.78 -0.55
C LYS A 137 5.95 -20.74 -1.73
N VAL A 138 5.39 -20.31 -2.86
CA VAL A 138 5.38 -21.08 -4.10
C VAL A 138 6.80 -21.40 -4.56
N VAL A 139 7.71 -20.43 -4.64
CA VAL A 139 9.08 -20.64 -5.14
C VAL A 139 9.90 -21.57 -4.25
N GLU A 140 9.68 -21.54 -2.94
CA GLU A 140 10.43 -22.35 -1.97
C GLU A 140 9.87 -23.77 -1.86
N ASP A 141 8.56 -23.97 -2.02
CA ASP A 141 7.89 -25.28 -1.94
C ASP A 141 7.93 -26.04 -3.29
N PRO A 142 8.66 -27.17 -3.39
CA PRO A 142 8.72 -27.97 -4.62
C PRO A 142 7.36 -28.48 -5.10
N GLU A 143 6.42 -28.80 -4.19
CA GLU A 143 5.11 -29.32 -4.57
C GLU A 143 4.22 -28.22 -5.14
N LEU A 144 4.28 -27.00 -4.58
CA LEU A 144 3.58 -25.86 -5.15
C LEU A 144 4.18 -25.44 -6.51
N ARG A 145 5.52 -25.49 -6.67
CA ARG A 145 6.16 -25.19 -7.97
C ARG A 145 5.67 -26.09 -9.09
N LYS A 146 5.42 -27.38 -8.82
CA LYS A 146 4.92 -28.32 -9.83
C LYS A 146 3.56 -27.93 -10.42
N GLN A 147 2.78 -27.08 -9.74
CA GLN A 147 1.51 -26.59 -10.25
C GLN A 147 1.70 -25.59 -11.41
N PHE A 148 2.84 -24.90 -11.47
CA PHE A 148 3.17 -23.92 -12.51
C PHE A 148 3.77 -24.60 -13.74
N THR A 149 2.98 -25.49 -14.36
CA THR A 149 3.30 -26.15 -15.64
C THR A 149 2.44 -25.59 -16.76
N HIS A 150 2.91 -25.71 -18.01
CA HIS A 150 2.21 -25.15 -19.18
C HIS A 150 0.82 -25.75 -19.38
N PHE A 151 0.70 -27.06 -19.21
CA PHE A 151 -0.57 -27.78 -19.29
C PHE A 151 -0.71 -28.77 -18.12
N VAL A 152 -1.63 -28.48 -17.21
CA VAL A 152 -1.90 -29.32 -16.04
C VAL A 152 -2.33 -30.74 -16.44
N ASN A 153 -3.13 -30.87 -17.50
CA ASN A 153 -3.66 -32.15 -17.97
C ASN A 153 -2.65 -32.99 -18.78
N VAL A 154 -1.65 -32.34 -19.37
CA VAL A 154 -0.61 -32.99 -20.18
C VAL A 154 0.78 -32.44 -19.81
N PRO A 155 1.29 -32.76 -18.61
CA PRO A 155 2.50 -32.12 -18.06
C PRO A 155 3.76 -32.32 -18.90
N LYS A 156 3.78 -33.36 -19.75
CA LYS A 156 4.89 -33.69 -20.64
C LYS A 156 4.81 -32.99 -22.00
N SER A 157 3.62 -32.49 -22.37
CA SER A 157 3.45 -31.75 -23.61
C SER A 157 3.90 -30.32 -23.39
N LYS A 158 4.86 -29.87 -24.21
CA LYS A 158 5.21 -28.45 -24.30
C LYS A 158 4.31 -27.78 -25.33
N ASP A 159 4.13 -26.47 -25.22
CA ASP A 159 3.48 -25.70 -26.27
C ASP A 159 4.32 -25.76 -27.55
N PRO A 160 3.79 -26.31 -28.66
CA PRO A 160 4.52 -26.38 -29.91
C PRO A 160 4.75 -24.99 -30.54
N THR A 161 4.01 -23.96 -30.10
CA THR A 161 4.17 -22.58 -30.59
C THR A 161 5.24 -21.78 -29.84
N MET A 162 5.71 -22.27 -28.68
CA MET A 162 6.75 -21.61 -27.91
C MET A 162 8.13 -22.19 -28.20
N GLU A 163 8.85 -21.52 -29.09
CA GLU A 163 10.27 -21.74 -29.31
C GLU A 163 11.11 -20.78 -28.44
N PHE A 164 12.26 -21.26 -27.97
CA PHE A 164 13.19 -20.46 -27.18
C PHE A 164 14.57 -20.49 -27.82
N SER A 165 15.20 -19.32 -27.94
CA SER A 165 16.57 -19.15 -28.38
C SER A 165 17.44 -18.57 -27.26
N GLU A 166 18.75 -18.78 -27.35
CA GLU A 166 19.69 -18.20 -26.41
C GLU A 166 20.26 -16.90 -27.00
N GLN A 167 20.05 -15.78 -26.32
CA GLN A 167 20.59 -14.48 -26.71
C GLN A 167 21.35 -13.88 -25.54
N ARG A 168 22.65 -13.62 -25.75
CA ARG A 168 23.55 -13.07 -24.71
C ARG A 168 23.55 -13.90 -23.41
N GLY A 169 23.48 -15.23 -23.52
CA GLY A 169 23.46 -16.15 -22.37
C GLY A 169 22.14 -16.19 -21.61
N GLN A 170 21.06 -15.58 -22.13
CA GLN A 170 19.73 -15.63 -21.56
C GLN A 170 18.79 -16.41 -22.49
N LYS A 171 17.95 -17.26 -21.89
CA LYS A 171 16.89 -17.96 -22.61
C LYS A 171 15.76 -16.97 -22.92
N MET A 172 15.55 -16.66 -24.19
CA MET A 172 14.50 -15.78 -24.68
C MET A 172 13.50 -16.57 -25.53
N SER A 173 12.22 -16.18 -25.53
CA SER A 173 11.30 -16.70 -26.55
C SER A 173 11.74 -16.17 -27.92
N THR A 174 11.65 -16.99 -28.95
CA THR A 174 11.82 -16.50 -30.33
C THR A 174 10.71 -15.48 -30.64
N ALA A 175 11.05 -14.47 -31.45
CA ALA A 175 10.05 -13.52 -31.93
C ALA A 175 9.05 -14.25 -32.83
N TRP A 176 7.76 -13.94 -32.65
CA TRP A 176 6.64 -14.44 -33.45
C TRP A 176 6.72 -13.95 -34.91
#